data_AF-A0A7S0TX29-F1
#
_entry.id   AF-A0A7S0TX29-F1
#
_cell.length_a   1.000
_cell.length_b   1.000
_cell.length_c   1.000
_cell.angle_alpha   90.00
_cell.angle_beta   90.00
_cell.angle_gamma   90.00
#
_symmetry.space_group_name_H-M   'P 1'
#
loop_
_entity.id
_entity.type
_entity.pdbx_description
1 polymer ?
#
loop_
_entity_poly.entity_id
_entity_poly.type
_entity_poly.pdbx_seq_one_letter_code
_entity_poly.pdbx_strand_id
1 'polypeptide(L)'
;GVIGMHSWLQIYNEEQKGDFDYMGYIKPKRRGNNALVHDMEEERLQTIQFKWRGSLKPISTSFIGTSPEFEMALYTLCFLCGDEENLIEAGSYRVVVKCHRIARDKIGSSYPEQAPITIEEAAGKIQNRVRINQARKKYGRNRRGGC
;
A
#
# COMPACT_ATOMS: atom_id res chain seq x y z
N GLY A 1 9.30 -7.26 -17.02
CA GLY A 1 8.18 -6.81 -16.15
C GLY A 1 8.33 -5.32 -15.88
N VAL A 2 7.25 -4.63 -15.53
CA VAL A 2 7.28 -3.19 -15.24
C VAL A 2 7.66 -2.99 -13.77
N ILE A 3 8.78 -2.31 -13.50
CA ILE A 3 9.32 -2.11 -12.14
C ILE A 3 9.07 -0.70 -11.57
N GLY A 4 8.81 0.30 -12.43
CA GLY A 4 8.48 1.68 -12.03
C GLY A 4 7.02 2.03 -12.32
N MET A 5 6.67 3.33 -12.34
CA MET A 5 5.31 3.88 -12.48
C MET A 5 4.51 3.89 -11.17
N HIS A 6 4.75 4.94 -10.39
CA HIS A 6 4.13 5.18 -9.07
C HIS A 6 3.51 6.59 -8.95
N SER A 7 3.77 7.48 -9.91
CA SER A 7 3.14 8.80 -9.92
C SER A 7 1.72 8.71 -10.48
N TRP A 8 0.74 9.27 -9.75
CA TRP A 8 -0.65 9.30 -10.20
C TRP A 8 -0.85 10.11 -11.48
N LEU A 9 -0.04 11.16 -11.68
CA LEU A 9 -0.10 11.98 -12.89
C LEU A 9 0.37 11.18 -14.11
N GLN A 10 1.42 10.36 -13.94
CA GLN A 10 1.87 9.46 -15.00
C GLN A 10 0.82 8.38 -15.28
N ILE A 11 0.19 7.82 -14.24
CA ILE A 11 -0.90 6.86 -14.40
C ILE A 11 -2.05 7.48 -15.21
N TYR A 12 -2.51 8.67 -14.81
CA TYR A 12 -3.54 9.42 -15.53
C TYR A 12 -3.17 9.65 -17.00
N ASN A 13 -1.94 10.08 -17.28
CA ASN A 13 -1.49 10.32 -18.65
C ASN A 13 -1.46 9.04 -19.50
N GLU A 14 -1.09 7.89 -18.94
CA GLU A 14 -1.08 6.62 -19.67
C GLU A 14 -2.49 6.04 -19.84
N GLU A 15 -3.39 6.29 -18.89
CA GLU A 15 -4.81 5.98 -19.01
C GLU A 15 -5.48 6.79 -20.14
N GLN A 16 -5.21 8.09 -20.23
CA GLN A 16 -5.70 8.92 -21.33
C GLN A 16 -5.19 8.47 -22.72
N LYS A 17 -4.03 7.81 -22.78
CA LYS A 17 -3.49 7.23 -24.02
C LYS A 17 -4.09 5.88 -24.39
N GLY A 18 -4.87 5.26 -23.49
CA GLY A 18 -5.38 3.89 -23.66
C GLY A 18 -4.32 2.80 -23.42
N ASP A 19 -3.15 3.16 -22.86
CA ASP A 19 -2.03 2.26 -22.61
C ASP A 19 -2.09 1.62 -21.20
N PHE A 20 -3.05 2.04 -20.37
CA PHE A 20 -3.21 1.61 -18.98
C PHE A 20 -4.53 0.87 -18.77
N ASP A 21 -4.46 -0.38 -18.29
CA ASP A 21 -5.59 -1.26 -17.99
C ASP A 21 -5.65 -1.48 -16.47
N TYR A 22 -6.56 -0.77 -15.81
CA TYR A 22 -6.77 -0.86 -14.36
C TYR A 22 -7.42 -2.18 -13.96
N MET A 23 -6.75 -2.95 -13.09
CA MET A 23 -7.20 -4.29 -12.68
C MET A 23 -7.81 -4.33 -11.27
N GLY A 24 -7.72 -3.23 -10.51
CA GLY A 24 -8.30 -3.11 -9.17
C GLY A 24 -7.33 -2.61 -8.10
N TYR A 25 -7.89 -2.34 -6.92
CA TYR A 25 -7.15 -1.89 -5.74
C TYR A 25 -6.88 -3.04 -4.77
N ILE A 26 -5.77 -2.93 -4.05
CA ILE A 26 -5.34 -3.85 -3.02
C ILE A 26 -5.59 -3.19 -1.66
N LYS A 27 -6.50 -3.80 -0.89
CA LYS A 27 -6.87 -3.29 0.44
C LYS A 27 -5.66 -3.23 1.36
N PRO A 28 -5.51 -2.13 2.13
CA PRO A 28 -4.49 -2.05 3.15
C PRO A 28 -4.55 -3.22 4.13
N LYS A 29 -3.38 -3.72 4.52
CA LYS A 29 -3.30 -4.79 5.54
C LYS A 29 -3.84 -4.35 6.90
N ARG A 30 -4.18 -3.07 7.14
CA ARG A 30 -4.55 -2.47 8.44
C ARG A 30 -5.96 -2.71 8.97
N ARG A 31 -6.75 -3.65 8.45
CA ARG A 31 -8.10 -3.89 8.98
C ARG A 31 -8.09 -4.53 10.39
N GLY A 32 -7.85 -3.71 11.41
CA GLY A 32 -8.41 -3.80 12.76
C GLY A 32 -9.60 -2.83 12.92
N ASN A 33 -10.19 -2.77 14.13
CA ASN A 33 -11.52 -2.19 14.42
C ASN A 33 -11.78 -0.71 14.03
N ASN A 34 -10.78 0.05 13.58
CA ASN A 34 -10.94 1.48 13.23
C ASN A 34 -11.10 1.74 11.72
N ALA A 35 -11.30 0.70 10.90
CA ALA A 35 -11.47 0.81 9.46
C ALA A 35 -12.82 1.41 8.99
N LEU A 36 -13.60 2.01 9.90
CA LEU A 36 -14.89 2.65 9.61
C LEU A 36 -14.82 4.19 9.60
N VAL A 37 -13.64 4.79 9.80
CA VAL A 37 -13.55 6.24 10.07
C VAL A 37 -13.14 7.08 8.87
N HIS A 38 -12.67 6.49 7.77
CA HIS A 38 -12.35 7.26 6.56
C HIS A 38 -13.08 6.66 5.36
N ASP A 39 -13.93 7.48 4.74
CA ASP A 39 -14.53 7.18 3.46
C ASP A 39 -13.42 6.88 2.45
N MET A 40 -13.60 5.82 1.64
CA MET A 40 -12.56 5.38 0.71
C MET A 40 -12.24 6.44 -0.36
N GLU A 41 -13.15 7.40 -0.59
CA GLU A 41 -12.95 8.53 -1.48
C GLU A 41 -11.87 9.50 -0.99
N GLU A 42 -11.54 9.47 0.31
CA GLU A 42 -10.53 10.33 0.91
C GLU A 42 -9.15 9.67 1.01
N GLU A 43 -9.02 8.37 0.67
CA GLU A 43 -7.75 7.66 0.77
C GLU A 43 -6.78 8.07 -0.33
N ARG A 44 -5.82 8.93 0.03
CA ARG A 44 -4.79 9.47 -0.87
C ARG A 44 -3.57 8.59 -1.03
N LEU A 45 -3.48 7.43 -0.38
CA LEU A 45 -2.42 6.45 -0.60
C LEU A 45 -3.04 5.15 -1.07
N GLN A 46 -2.97 4.90 -2.38
CA GLN A 46 -3.62 3.74 -3.00
C GLN A 46 -2.61 2.72 -3.44
N THR A 47 -2.93 1.44 -3.24
CA THR A 47 -2.18 0.33 -3.84
C THR A 47 -3.03 -0.31 -4.90
N ILE A 48 -2.56 -0.31 -6.14
CA ILE A 48 -3.32 -0.76 -7.31
C ILE A 48 -2.55 -1.79 -8.13
N GLN A 49 -3.30 -2.59 -8.88
CA GLN A 49 -2.81 -3.53 -9.88
C GLN A 49 -3.27 -3.04 -11.26
N PHE A 50 -2.40 -3.12 -12.26
CA PHE A 50 -2.73 -2.72 -13.62
C PHE A 50 -1.86 -3.44 -14.65
N LYS A 51 -2.26 -3.39 -15.93
CA LYS A 51 -1.34 -3.64 -17.04
C LYS A 51 -0.98 -2.32 -17.71
N TRP A 52 0.28 -2.18 -18.08
CA TRP A 52 0.74 -1.08 -18.90
C TRP A 52 1.27 -1.65 -20.20
N ARG A 53 0.70 -1.22 -21.34
CA ARG A 53 1.03 -1.73 -22.68
C ARG A 53 1.02 -3.26 -22.76
N GLY A 54 -0.01 -3.86 -22.17
CA GLY A 54 -0.18 -5.32 -22.10
C GLY A 54 0.70 -6.03 -21.05
N SER A 55 1.65 -5.35 -20.41
CA SER A 55 2.53 -5.93 -19.38
C SER A 55 1.96 -5.74 -17.98
N LEU A 56 1.80 -6.84 -17.22
CA LEU A 56 1.28 -6.80 -15.86
C LEU A 56 2.26 -6.14 -14.88
N LYS A 57 1.76 -5.17 -14.10
CA LYS A 57 2.35 -4.67 -12.86
C LYS A 57 1.48 -5.12 -11.68
N PRO A 58 1.95 -6.08 -10.86
CA PRO A 58 1.09 -6.70 -9.83
C PRO A 58 0.78 -5.75 -8.67
N ILE A 59 1.71 -4.85 -8.32
CA ILE A 59 1.58 -3.94 -7.18
C ILE A 59 2.18 -2.59 -7.56
N SER A 60 1.42 -1.52 -7.36
CA SER A 60 1.89 -0.15 -7.36
C SER A 60 1.24 0.63 -6.24
N THR A 61 2.02 1.15 -5.32
CA THR A 61 1.54 2.11 -4.33
C THR A 61 1.85 3.52 -4.82
N SER A 62 0.87 4.41 -4.74
CA SER A 62 0.90 5.77 -5.26
C SER A 62 0.20 6.74 -4.31
N PHE A 63 0.73 7.95 -4.18
CA PHE A 63 -0.04 9.06 -3.64
C PHE A 63 -1.00 9.56 -4.73
N ILE A 64 -2.30 9.67 -4.43
CA ILE A 64 -3.34 10.08 -5.37
C ILE A 64 -3.80 11.49 -5.04
N GLY A 65 -3.85 12.36 -6.05
CA GLY A 65 -4.31 13.74 -5.91
C GLY A 65 -3.34 14.66 -5.14
N THR A 66 -2.14 14.19 -4.85
CA THR A 66 -1.04 15.03 -4.32
C THR A 66 -0.41 15.86 -5.43
N SER A 67 0.22 16.97 -5.08
CA SER A 67 0.92 17.75 -6.09
C SER A 67 2.29 17.14 -6.45
N PRO A 68 2.80 17.34 -7.69
CA PRO A 68 4.12 16.86 -8.08
C PRO A 68 5.24 17.39 -7.18
N GLU A 69 5.13 18.63 -6.71
CA GLU A 69 6.10 19.23 -5.80
C GLU A 69 6.10 18.56 -4.42
N PHE A 70 4.96 18.08 -3.92
CA PHE A 70 4.90 17.30 -2.68
C PHE A 70 5.72 16.00 -2.79
N GLU A 71 5.46 15.21 -3.84
CA GLU A 71 6.19 13.95 -4.06
C GLU A 71 7.68 14.20 -4.27
N MET A 72 8.04 15.20 -5.09
CA MET A 72 9.43 15.55 -5.36
C MET A 72 10.16 16.03 -4.10
N ALA A 73 9.54 16.89 -3.29
CA ALA A 73 10.12 17.35 -2.03
C ALA A 73 10.33 16.18 -1.05
N LEU A 74 9.34 15.29 -0.95
CA LEU A 74 9.41 14.12 -0.08
C LEU A 74 10.55 13.18 -0.49
N TYR A 75 10.64 12.80 -1.77
CA TYR A 75 11.70 11.92 -2.25
C TYR A 75 13.08 12.57 -2.13
N THR A 76 13.18 13.89 -2.35
CA THR A 76 14.43 14.62 -2.16
C THR A 76 14.87 14.60 -0.69
N LEU A 77 13.95 14.83 0.25
CA LEU A 77 14.24 14.79 1.68
C LEU A 77 14.70 13.40 2.12
N CYS A 78 13.96 12.35 1.73
CA CYS A 78 14.35 10.97 2.02
C CYS A 78 15.71 10.61 1.40
N PHE A 79 15.98 11.07 0.19
CA PHE A 79 17.26 10.84 -0.48
C PHE A 79 18.44 11.58 0.18
N LEU A 80 18.25 12.80 0.68
CA LEU A 80 19.34 13.58 1.28
C LEU A 80 19.56 13.26 2.75
N CYS A 81 18.49 13.02 3.49
CA CYS A 81 18.52 12.90 4.95
C CYS A 81 18.28 11.47 5.46
N GLY A 82 17.95 10.53 4.58
CA GLY A 82 17.57 9.17 4.94
C GLY A 82 18.33 8.08 4.19
N ASP A 83 17.83 6.87 4.33
CA ASP A 83 18.38 5.63 3.79
C ASP A 83 17.61 5.19 2.54
N GLU A 84 17.83 3.95 2.08
CA GLU A 84 17.06 3.40 0.95
C GLU A 84 15.59 3.13 1.31
N GLU A 85 15.27 2.86 2.57
CA GLU A 85 13.91 2.65 3.07
C GLU A 85 13.61 3.60 4.23
N ASN A 86 12.65 4.50 4.03
CA ASN A 86 12.33 5.55 4.99
C ASN A 86 10.90 5.38 5.49
N LEU A 87 10.74 4.87 6.72
CA LEU A 87 9.44 4.80 7.36
C LEU A 87 9.04 6.19 7.87
N ILE A 88 7.99 6.75 7.30
CA ILE A 88 7.50 8.09 7.61
C ILE A 88 6.01 8.09 7.94
N GLU A 89 5.56 9.17 8.55
CA GLU A 89 4.14 9.50 8.71
C GLU A 89 3.79 10.65 7.77
N ALA A 90 2.98 10.36 6.75
CA ALA A 90 2.46 11.33 5.81
C ALA A 90 0.97 11.56 6.15
N GLY A 91 0.70 12.53 7.02
CA GLY A 91 -0.63 12.69 7.61
C GLY A 91 -1.02 11.47 8.44
N SER A 92 -2.14 10.82 8.10
CA SER A 92 -2.61 9.59 8.75
C SER A 92 -1.99 8.30 8.20
N TYR A 93 -1.21 8.38 7.12
CA TYR A 93 -0.61 7.22 6.49
C TYR A 93 0.80 6.96 7.05
N ARG A 94 1.06 5.71 7.45
CA ARG A 94 2.45 5.26 7.62
C ARG A 94 2.89 4.62 6.32
N VAL A 95 3.98 5.11 5.77
CA VAL A 95 4.46 4.77 4.44
C VAL A 95 5.95 4.48 4.52
N VAL A 96 6.42 3.50 3.76
CA VAL A 96 7.85 3.35 3.51
C VAL A 96 8.14 4.03 2.18
N VAL A 97 8.91 5.11 2.20
CA VAL A 97 9.42 5.73 0.98
C VAL A 97 10.73 5.03 0.63
N LYS A 98 10.71 4.32 -0.50
CA LYS A 98 11.90 3.71 -1.09
C LYS A 98 12.62 4.74 -1.93
N CYS A 99 13.94 4.84 -1.76
CA CYS A 99 14.81 5.75 -2.50
C CYS A 99 16.06 5.01 -2.94
N HIS A 100 16.13 4.64 -4.23
CA HIS A 100 17.33 4.03 -4.79
C HIS A 100 18.36 5.11 -5.15
N ARG A 101 19.65 4.79 -4.98
CA ARG A 101 20.76 5.69 -5.37
C ARG A 101 21.43 5.19 -6.65
N ILE A 102 21.80 6.10 -7.54
CA ILE A 102 22.60 5.83 -8.73
C ILE A 102 23.96 6.50 -8.55
N ALA A 103 25.06 5.80 -8.87
CA ALA A 103 26.43 6.32 -8.80
C ALA A 103 26.80 6.99 -7.46
N ARG A 104 26.16 6.54 -6.35
CA ARG A 104 26.27 7.01 -4.96
C ARG A 104 25.58 8.34 -4.64
N ASP A 105 25.61 9.34 -5.52
CA ASP A 105 25.17 10.71 -5.22
C ASP A 105 23.96 11.20 -6.03
N LYS A 106 23.40 10.35 -6.91
CA LYS A 106 22.22 10.69 -7.71
C LYS A 106 21.00 9.94 -7.23
N ILE A 107 19.86 10.64 -7.23
CA ILE A 107 18.57 10.02 -6.95
C ILE A 107 18.18 9.09 -8.12
N GLY A 108 17.84 7.86 -7.79
CA GLY A 108 17.26 6.86 -8.69
C GLY A 108 15.76 6.75 -8.50
N SER A 109 15.21 5.57 -8.82
CA SER A 109 13.78 5.31 -8.60
C SER A 109 13.41 5.51 -7.13
N SER A 110 12.40 6.34 -6.90
CA SER A 110 11.83 6.59 -5.58
C SER A 110 10.32 6.49 -5.63
N TYR A 111 9.71 5.85 -4.63
CA TYR A 111 8.29 5.59 -4.62
C TYR A 111 7.80 5.18 -3.22
N PRO A 112 6.51 5.40 -2.90
CA PRO A 112 5.93 4.91 -1.66
C PRO A 112 5.63 3.42 -1.77
N GLU A 113 5.72 2.73 -0.64
CA GLU A 113 5.22 1.39 -0.42
C GLU A 113 4.41 1.36 0.88
N GLN A 114 3.38 0.51 0.92
CA GLN A 114 2.59 0.32 2.13
C GLN A 114 3.50 -0.15 3.28
N ALA A 115 3.47 0.57 4.40
CA ALA A 115 4.24 0.18 5.56
C ALA A 115 3.83 -1.21 6.10
N PRO A 116 4.78 -1.97 6.65
CA PRO A 116 4.48 -3.20 7.38
C PRO A 116 3.48 -2.95 8.50
N ILE A 117 2.68 -3.98 8.81
CA ILE A 117 1.84 -3.97 10.00
C ILE A 117 2.71 -3.85 11.25
N THR A 118 2.25 -3.11 12.27
CA THR A 118 2.95 -3.08 13.55
C THR A 118 2.87 -4.43 14.24
N ILE A 119 3.76 -4.65 15.22
CA ILE A 119 3.72 -5.82 16.09
C ILE A 119 2.36 -5.89 16.81
N GLU A 120 1.82 -4.74 17.24
CA GLU A 120 0.52 -4.66 17.90
C GLU A 120 -0.64 -5.03 16.96
N GLU A 121 -0.64 -4.50 15.74
CA GLU A 121 -1.62 -4.85 14.70
C GLU A 121 -1.53 -6.35 14.33
N ALA A 122 -0.32 -6.88 14.22
CA ALA A 122 -0.07 -8.30 13.99
C ALA A 122 -0.60 -9.16 15.15
N ALA A 123 -0.32 -8.77 16.40
CA ALA A 123 -0.80 -9.44 17.59
C ALA A 123 -2.34 -9.44 17.64
N GLY A 124 -2.98 -8.30 17.35
CA GLY A 124 -4.43 -8.19 17.29
C GLY A 124 -5.06 -9.13 16.24
N LYS A 125 -4.45 -9.23 15.05
CA LYS A 125 -4.89 -10.19 14.01
C LYS A 125 -4.73 -11.64 14.44
N ILE A 126 -3.60 -11.99 15.07
CA ILE A 126 -3.35 -13.34 15.57
C ILE A 126 -4.39 -13.70 16.64
N GLN A 127 -4.61 -12.82 17.62
CA GLN A 127 -5.61 -13.01 18.66
C GLN A 127 -7.02 -13.18 18.07
N ASN A 128 -7.41 -12.35 17.09
CA ASN A 128 -8.71 -12.48 16.42
C ASN A 128 -8.85 -13.81 15.67
N ARG A 129 -7.81 -14.25 14.96
CA ARG A 129 -7.81 -15.56 14.29
C ARG A 129 -7.97 -16.71 15.29
N VAL A 130 -7.26 -16.66 16.42
CA VAL A 130 -7.35 -17.67 17.49
C VAL A 130 -8.77 -17.70 18.07
N ARG A 131 -9.35 -16.53 18.40
CA ARG A 131 -10.73 -16.41 18.90
C ARG A 131 -11.76 -17.02 17.94
N ILE A 132 -11.66 -16.69 16.64
CA ILE A 132 -12.56 -17.25 15.61
C ILE A 132 -12.43 -18.78 15.55
N ASN A 133 -11.20 -19.31 15.59
CA ASN A 133 -10.97 -20.75 15.53
C ASN A 133 -11.49 -21.47 16.79
N GLN A 134 -11.32 -20.89 17.98
CA GLN A 134 -11.87 -21.42 19.23
C GLN A 134 -13.41 -21.43 19.20
N ALA A 135 -14.04 -20.34 18.75
CA ALA A 135 -15.49 -20.27 18.57
C ALA A 135 -15.99 -21.33 17.57
N ARG A 136 -15.35 -21.46 16.40
CA ARG A 136 -15.68 -22.49 15.40
C ARG A 136 -15.58 -23.90 15.96
N LYS A 137 -14.56 -24.20 16.77
CA LYS A 137 -14.43 -25.51 17.45
C LYS A 137 -15.56 -25.72 18.47
N LYS A 138 -15.90 -24.71 19.27
CA LYS A 138 -16.97 -24.76 20.28
C LYS A 138 -18.34 -24.99 19.65
N TYR A 139 -18.73 -24.17 18.66
CA TYR A 139 -20.05 -24.23 18.04
C TYR A 139 -20.16 -25.29 16.93
N GLY A 140 -19.04 -25.65 16.28
CA GLY A 140 -19.01 -26.73 15.29
C GLY A 140 -19.12 -28.13 15.90
N ARG A 141 -18.76 -28.30 17.19
CA ARG A 141 -18.90 -29.56 17.93
C ARG A 141 -20.35 -29.82 18.38
N ASN A 142 -21.12 -28.76 18.67
CA ASN A 142 -22.55 -28.87 19.03
C ASN A 142 -23.47 -29.34 17.88
N ARG A 143 -23.03 -29.24 16.61
CA ARG A 143 -23.85 -29.68 15.46
C ARG A 143 -23.73 -31.16 15.11
N ARG A 144 -22.84 -31.93 15.76
CA ARG A 144 -22.63 -33.37 15.48
C ARG A 144 -23.11 -34.30 16.59
N GLY A 145 -23.70 -33.76 17.66
CA GLY A 145 -24.17 -34.53 18.82
C GLY A 145 -25.68 -34.57 19.00
N GLY A 146 -26.46 -34.23 17.97
CA GLY A 146 -27.92 -34.24 18.00
C GLY A 146 -28.51 -35.10 16.90
N CYS A 147 -28.52 -36.41 17.12
CA CYS A 147 -29.45 -37.40 16.58
C CYS A 147 -29.67 -38.45 17.67
#